data_AF-Q38EL8-F1
#
_entry.id   AF-Q38EL8-F1
#
_cell.length_a   1.000
_cell.length_b   1.000
_cell.length_c   1.000
_cell.angle_alpha   90.00
_cell.angle_beta   90.00
_cell.angle_gamma   90.00
#
_symmetry.space_group_name_H-M   'P 1'
#
loop_
_entity.id
_entity.type
_entity.pdbx_description
1 polymer ?
#
loop_
_entity_poly.entity_id
_entity_poly.type
_entity_poly.pdbx_seq_one_letter_code
_entity_poly.pdbx_strand_id
1 'polypeptide(L)'
;MSNKTYLWSKFSLEFFIPTPYIMKGDDDAFIRVTHHLSNLRMMPRKGLNMGKCSEASGGMSEDKPVSFIAGYCNTLSRDVAQAVVSYKPPWNAWLTHTTFSGISIRFTSRRCLTKMPWSERYTRRR
;
A
#
# COMPACT_ATOMS: atom_id res chain seq x y z
N MET A 1 -8.58 -6.27 0.40
CA MET A 1 -7.21 -6.78 0.19
C MET A 1 -7.31 -8.23 -0.24
N SER A 2 -6.56 -8.68 -1.25
CA SER A 2 -6.58 -10.09 -1.69
C SER A 2 -5.80 -11.00 -0.74
N ASN A 3 -6.10 -12.29 -0.72
CA ASN A 3 -5.33 -13.30 0.03
C ASN A 3 -3.83 -13.25 -0.29
N LYS A 4 -3.47 -13.05 -1.58
CA LYS A 4 -2.08 -12.89 -2.02
C LYS A 4 -1.36 -11.76 -1.28
N THR A 5 -2.03 -10.61 -1.12
CA THR A 5 -1.44 -9.45 -0.45
C THR A 5 -1.31 -9.66 1.06
N TYR A 6 -2.32 -10.25 1.70
CA TYR A 6 -2.28 -10.60 3.12
C TYR A 6 -1.13 -11.58 3.42
N LEU A 7 -1.05 -12.67 2.65
CA LEU A 7 -0.03 -13.70 2.83
C LEU A 7 1.37 -13.13 2.56
N TRP A 8 1.53 -12.27 1.55
CA TRP A 8 2.80 -11.57 1.30
C TRP A 8 3.24 -10.74 2.50
N SER A 9 2.34 -9.90 3.03
CA SER A 9 2.65 -9.08 4.21
C SER A 9 2.97 -9.93 5.43
N LYS A 10 2.17 -10.97 5.71
CA LYS A 10 2.40 -11.88 6.83
C LYS A 10 3.75 -12.60 6.70
N PHE A 11 4.00 -13.22 5.54
CA PHE A 11 5.25 -13.92 5.26
C PHE A 11 6.48 -13.01 5.40
N SER A 12 6.41 -11.79 4.84
CA SER A 12 7.53 -10.83 4.92
C SER A 12 7.84 -10.37 6.35
N LEU A 13 6.84 -10.34 7.23
CA LEU A 13 7.02 -9.96 8.63
C LEU A 13 7.62 -11.09 9.47
N GLU A 14 7.22 -12.33 9.20
CA GLU A 14 7.59 -13.51 9.99
C GLU A 14 8.94 -14.12 9.57
N PHE A 15 9.27 -14.12 8.27
CA PHE A 15 10.41 -14.89 7.75
C PHE A 15 11.62 -14.07 7.34
N PHE A 16 11.47 -12.79 7.02
CA PHE A 16 12.61 -11.95 6.62
C PHE A 16 13.27 -11.26 7.82
N ILE A 17 14.56 -10.96 7.67
CA ILE A 17 15.30 -10.10 8.59
C ILE A 17 14.49 -8.81 8.80
N PRO A 18 14.35 -8.30 10.03
CA PRO A 18 13.56 -7.10 10.30
C PRO A 18 14.01 -5.89 9.45
N THR A 19 13.31 -5.63 8.34
CA THR A 19 13.54 -4.47 7.48
C THR A 19 12.57 -3.34 7.83
N PRO A 20 12.97 -2.06 7.67
CA PRO A 20 12.09 -0.92 7.91
C PRO A 20 10.95 -0.82 6.87
N TYR A 21 11.15 -1.37 5.68
CA TYR A 21 10.23 -1.27 4.55
C TYR A 21 9.95 -2.64 3.95
N ILE A 22 8.71 -2.82 3.48
CA ILE A 22 8.26 -3.96 2.69
C ILE A 22 7.65 -3.39 1.41
N MET A 23 8.18 -3.83 0.26
CA MET A 23 7.68 -3.45 -1.05
C MET A 23 6.94 -4.63 -1.68
N LYS A 24 5.84 -4.34 -2.37
CA LYS A 24 5.21 -5.24 -3.34
C LYS A 24 5.29 -4.58 -4.71
N GLY A 25 5.54 -5.38 -5.74
CA GLY A 25 5.41 -5.01 -7.15
C GLY A 25 4.72 -6.15 -7.90
N ASP A 26 4.02 -5.81 -8.97
CA ASP A 26 3.54 -6.79 -9.95
C ASP A 26 4.70 -7.22 -10.87
N ASP A 27 4.57 -8.38 -11.53
CA ASP A 27 5.60 -8.99 -12.37
C ASP A 27 5.80 -8.29 -13.72
N ASP A 28 4.84 -7.44 -14.11
CA ASP A 28 4.90 -6.53 -15.25
C ASP A 28 5.41 -5.12 -14.88
N ALA A 29 5.81 -4.91 -13.63
CA ALA A 29 6.32 -3.63 -13.15
C ALA A 29 7.85 -3.50 -13.32
N PHE A 30 8.30 -2.30 -13.72
CA PHE A 30 9.72 -1.96 -13.78
C PHE A 30 10.14 -1.08 -12.60
N ILE A 31 11.16 -1.51 -11.84
CA ILE A 31 11.65 -0.80 -10.64
C ILE A 31 13.11 -0.37 -10.85
N ARG A 32 13.37 0.94 -10.76
CA ARG A 32 14.74 1.48 -10.68
C ARG A 32 15.29 1.31 -9.27
N VAL A 33 15.84 0.14 -8.95
CA VAL A 33 16.22 -0.26 -7.59
C VAL A 33 17.09 0.78 -6.87
N THR A 34 18.17 1.26 -7.48
CA THR A 34 19.09 2.23 -6.86
C THR A 34 18.39 3.54 -6.50
N HIS A 35 17.54 4.04 -7.40
CA HIS A 35 16.76 5.24 -7.18
C HIS A 35 15.64 5.03 -6.15
N HIS A 36 15.01 3.84 -6.14
CA HIS A 36 14.03 3.50 -5.13
C HIS A 36 14.68 3.49 -3.74
N LEU A 37 15.84 2.86 -3.59
CA LEU A 37 16.61 2.85 -2.34
C LEU A 37 17.05 4.25 -1.91
N SER A 38 17.47 5.13 -2.83
CA SER A 38 17.81 6.51 -2.47
C SER A 38 16.60 7.27 -1.94
N ASN A 39 15.40 7.04 -2.50
CA ASN A 39 14.17 7.64 -1.99
C ASN A 39 13.82 7.11 -0.60
N LEU A 40 13.94 5.80 -0.36
CA LEU A 40 13.64 5.19 0.95
C LEU A 40 14.50 5.72 2.09
N ARG A 41 15.73 6.19 1.80
CA ARG A 41 16.61 6.84 2.80
C ARG A 41 16.03 8.15 3.32
N MET A 42 15.19 8.83 2.53
CA MET A 42 14.55 10.10 2.88
C MET A 42 13.14 9.93 3.45
N MET A 43 12.60 8.71 3.45
CA MET A 43 11.23 8.44 3.90
C MET A 43 11.15 8.18 5.41
N PRO A 44 9.98 8.42 6.05
CA PRO A 44 9.78 8.06 7.44
C PRO A 44 9.77 6.53 7.61
N ARG A 45 10.40 6.05 8.69
CA ARG A 45 10.46 4.62 9.04
C ARG A 45 9.15 4.06 9.63
N LYS A 46 8.19 4.92 9.95
CA LYS A 46 6.90 4.58 10.54
C LYS A 46 5.76 5.30 9.81
N GLY A 47 4.60 4.67 9.72
CA GLY A 47 3.40 5.23 9.09
C GLY A 47 3.50 5.45 7.58
N LEU A 48 4.48 4.86 6.89
CA LEU A 48 4.64 4.99 5.44
C LEU A 48 3.71 4.02 4.71
N ASN A 49 2.88 4.57 3.83
CA ASN A 49 2.18 3.83 2.80
C ASN A 49 2.31 4.61 1.48
N MET A 50 3.27 4.20 0.65
CA MET A 50 3.69 4.92 -0.54
C MET A 50 3.30 4.15 -1.80
N GLY A 51 2.80 4.86 -2.81
CA GLY A 51 2.55 4.36 -4.16
C GLY A 51 1.64 5.32 -4.92
N LYS A 52 1.12 4.88 -6.06
CA LYS A 52 0.16 5.68 -6.83
C LYS A 52 -1.18 5.72 -6.08
N CYS A 53 -1.57 6.90 -5.59
CA CYS A 53 -2.88 7.07 -5.00
C CYS A 53 -3.96 7.02 -6.08
N SER A 54 -5.02 6.29 -5.81
CA SER A 54 -6.23 6.23 -6.60
C SER A 54 -7.42 6.45 -5.67
N GLU A 55 -8.51 6.93 -6.23
CA GLU A 55 -9.78 7.08 -5.51
C GLU A 55 -10.78 6.08 -6.09
N ALA A 56 -11.48 5.38 -5.23
CA ALA A 56 -12.64 4.59 -5.60
C ALA A 56 -13.87 5.33 -5.07
N SER A 57 -14.88 5.51 -5.92
CA SER A 57 -16.22 5.83 -5.45
C SER A 57 -16.64 4.72 -4.48
N GLY A 58 -16.95 5.07 -3.23
CA GLY A 58 -17.46 4.11 -2.24
C GLY A 58 -18.63 3.34 -2.85
N GLY A 59 -18.60 2.01 -2.78
CA GLY A 59 -19.63 1.18 -3.40
C GLY A 59 -21.02 1.57 -2.88
N MET A 60 -21.92 1.88 -3.82
CA MET A 60 -23.39 2.00 -3.72
C MET A 60 -24.02 2.88 -2.62
N SER A 61 -23.33 3.36 -1.59
CA SER A 61 -24.00 4.03 -0.45
C SER A 61 -23.15 4.99 0.37
N GLU A 62 -21.90 5.28 -0.01
CA GLU A 62 -21.03 6.20 0.74
C GLU A 62 -20.62 7.39 -0.12
N ASP A 63 -21.08 8.59 0.26
CA ASP A 63 -20.85 9.88 -0.41
C ASP A 63 -19.37 10.32 -0.47
N LYS A 64 -18.44 9.54 0.06
CA LYS A 64 -17.03 9.92 0.14
C LYS A 64 -16.16 8.93 -0.62
N PRO A 65 -15.31 9.41 -1.55
CA PRO A 65 -14.34 8.55 -2.21
C PRO A 65 -13.39 7.95 -1.18
N VAL A 66 -13.11 6.66 -1.31
CA VAL A 66 -12.10 5.98 -0.51
C VAL A 66 -10.78 6.08 -1.28
N SER A 67 -9.81 6.81 -0.72
CA SER A 67 -8.46 6.85 -1.27
C SER A 67 -7.70 5.58 -0.90
N PHE A 68 -7.03 4.98 -1.89
CA PHE A 68 -6.22 3.79 -1.73
C PHE A 68 -4.94 3.89 -2.56
N ILE A 69 -3.94 3.05 -2.26
CA ILE A 69 -2.75 2.92 -3.10
C ILE A 69 -2.99 1.81 -4.12
N ALA A 70 -2.80 2.13 -5.40
CA ALA A 70 -2.96 1.18 -6.51
C ALA A 70 -1.98 0.00 -6.37
N GLY A 71 -2.46 -1.20 -6.73
CA GLY A 71 -1.79 -2.47 -6.42
C GLY A 71 -0.51 -2.78 -7.20
N TYR A 72 -0.16 -1.98 -8.22
CA TYR A 72 0.97 -2.24 -9.12
C TYR A 72 2.32 -2.25 -8.41
N CYS A 73 2.58 -1.23 -7.59
CA CYS A 73 3.79 -1.09 -6.80
C CYS A 73 3.50 -0.22 -5.59
N ASN A 74 3.75 -0.74 -4.40
CA ASN A 74 3.62 0.01 -3.16
C ASN A 74 4.68 -0.38 -2.15
N THR A 75 5.04 0.59 -1.30
CA THR A 75 5.98 0.40 -0.20
C THR A 75 5.32 0.78 1.10
N LEU A 76 5.32 -0.17 2.03
CA LEU A 76 4.83 0.00 3.39
C LEU A 76 6.02 0.09 4.35
N SER A 77 5.93 0.90 5.39
CA SER A 77 6.79 0.69 6.56
C SER A 77 6.33 -0.54 7.34
N ARG A 78 7.26 -1.14 8.10
CA ARG A 78 7.01 -2.41 8.80
C ARG A 78 5.81 -2.34 9.76
N ASP A 79 5.67 -1.23 10.49
CA ASP A 79 4.54 -0.98 11.40
C ASP A 79 3.19 -0.94 10.66
N VAL A 80 3.18 -0.41 9.44
CA VAL A 80 1.99 -0.38 8.60
C VAL A 80 1.64 -1.78 8.11
N ALA A 81 2.64 -2.56 7.68
CA ALA A 81 2.42 -3.96 7.33
C ALA A 81 1.90 -4.78 8.53
N GLN A 82 2.42 -4.52 9.74
CA GLN A 82 1.93 -5.14 10.97
C GLN A 82 0.48 -4.75 11.27
N ALA A 83 0.11 -3.48 11.11
CA ALA A 83 -1.26 -3.02 11.27
C ALA A 83 -2.21 -3.70 10.26
N VAL A 84 -1.76 -3.89 9.02
CA VAL A 84 -2.54 -4.60 7.99
C VAL A 84 -2.75 -6.08 8.33
N VAL A 85 -1.71 -6.77 8.81
CA VAL A 85 -1.80 -8.20 9.16
C VAL A 85 -2.56 -8.43 10.46
N SER A 86 -2.47 -7.51 11.42
CA SER A 86 -3.20 -7.58 12.70
C SER A 86 -4.67 -7.17 12.58
N TYR A 87 -5.08 -6.56 11.47
CA TYR A 87 -6.45 -6.17 11.25
C TYR A 87 -7.37 -7.39 11.21
N LYS A 88 -8.22 -7.51 12.24
CA LYS A 88 -9.34 -8.45 12.27
C LYS A 88 -10.60 -7.67 11.91
N PRO A 89 -11.24 -7.93 10.76
CA PRO A 89 -12.53 -7.31 10.48
C PRO A 89 -13.52 -7.69 11.59
N PRO A 90 -14.41 -6.78 12.02
CA PRO A 90 -15.38 -7.03 13.09
C PRO A 90 -16.47 -8.06 12.75
N TRP A 91 -16.33 -8.78 11.64
CA TRP A 91 -17.25 -9.84 11.20
C TRP A 91 -16.39 -11.05 10.80
N ASN A 92 -16.50 -12.08 11.64
CA ASN A 92 -16.35 -13.55 11.48
C ASN A 92 -16.32 -14.18 10.06
N ALA A 93 -15.69 -13.57 9.07
CA ALA A 93 -15.53 -14.09 7.71
C ALA A 93 -14.03 -14.29 7.37
N TRP A 94 -13.41 -15.26 8.06
CA TRP A 94 -12.52 -16.13 7.31
C TRP A 94 -13.41 -16.81 6.25
N LEU A 95 -13.06 -16.75 4.95
CA LEU A 95 -13.57 -17.61 3.86
C LEU A 95 -14.49 -17.04 2.74
N THR A 96 -14.87 -15.76 2.66
CA THR A 96 -15.69 -15.32 1.49
C THR A 96 -15.04 -14.23 0.66
N HIS A 97 -15.06 -14.45 -0.66
CA HIS A 97 -14.56 -13.65 -1.78
C HIS A 97 -15.15 -12.23 -1.90
N THR A 98 -15.38 -11.54 -0.79
CA THR A 98 -15.93 -10.19 -0.80
C THR A 98 -14.80 -9.16 -0.92
N THR A 99 -14.89 -8.40 -2.00
CA THR A 99 -14.13 -7.18 -2.24
C THR A 99 -14.25 -6.27 -1.02
N PHE A 100 -13.15 -6.09 -0.28
CA PHE A 100 -13.05 -5.10 0.78
C PHE A 100 -13.19 -3.68 0.20
N SER A 101 -14.42 -3.18 0.16
CA SER A 101 -14.74 -1.76 0.21
C SER A 101 -14.66 -1.32 1.67
N GLY A 102 -13.85 -0.30 2.00
CA GLY A 102 -13.94 0.39 3.30
C GLY A 102 -12.77 0.22 4.29
N ILE A 103 -11.55 -0.13 3.86
CA ILE A 103 -10.37 0.01 4.75
C ILE A 103 -9.89 1.46 4.74
N SER A 104 -10.42 2.28 5.64
CA SER A 104 -9.81 3.55 6.03
C SER A 104 -8.85 3.29 7.22
N ILE A 105 -7.64 2.79 6.94
CA ILE A 105 -6.56 2.95 7.92
C ILE A 105 -6.25 4.44 7.93
N ARG A 106 -6.65 5.11 9.01
CA ARG A 106 -6.40 6.53 9.20
C ARG A 106 -4.90 6.72 9.47
N PHE A 107 -4.11 6.75 8.41
CA PHE A 107 -2.72 7.20 8.49
C PHE A 107 -2.74 8.66 8.94
N THR A 108 -1.94 8.97 9.95
CA THR A 108 -1.79 10.33 10.49
C THR A 108 -1.28 11.33 9.44
N SER A 109 -0.89 10.86 8.26
CA SER A 109 -0.77 11.65 7.05
C SER A 109 -2.12 11.72 6.31
N ARG A 110 -2.84 12.85 6.39
CA ARG A 110 -4.03 13.17 5.55
C ARG A 110 -3.73 13.26 4.03
N ARG A 111 -2.60 12.71 3.58
CA ARG A 111 -2.24 12.61 2.17
C ARG A 111 -1.70 11.20 1.96
N CYS A 112 -2.25 10.49 0.97
CA CYS A 112 -1.39 9.62 0.17
C CYS A 112 -0.13 10.43 -0.14
N LEU A 113 1.04 9.99 0.29
CA LEU A 113 2.29 10.67 -0.07
C LEU A 113 2.50 10.46 -1.58
N THR A 114 1.90 11.36 -2.38
CA THR A 114 1.85 11.31 -3.84
C THR A 114 3.09 11.88 -4.51
N LYS A 115 4.10 12.33 -3.75
CA LYS A 115 5.37 12.76 -4.34
C LYS A 115 6.27 11.55 -4.63
N MET A 116 5.86 10.74 -5.61
CA MET A 116 6.83 9.95 -6.39
C MET A 116 7.42 10.89 -7.47
N PRO A 117 8.74 11.15 -7.48
CA PRO A 117 9.40 12.05 -8.45
C PRO A 117 9.26 11.66 -9.94
N TRP A 118 8.60 10.54 -10.24
CA TRP A 118 8.49 9.96 -11.59
C TRP A 118 7.12 10.19 -12.25
N SER A 119 6.07 10.53 -11.49
CA SER A 119 4.73 10.73 -12.07
C SER A 119 4.65 11.97 -12.98
N GLU A 120 5.45 13.00 -12.71
CA GLU A 120 5.50 14.22 -13.55
C GLU A 120 6.37 14.05 -14.81
N ARG A 121 7.22 13.03 -14.88
CA ARG A 121 8.18 12.87 -15.99
C ARG A 121 7.68 11.98 -17.12
N TYR A 122 6.69 11.13 -16.89
CA TYR A 122 6.09 10.28 -17.93
C TYR A 122 4.83 10.86 -18.58
N THR A 123 4.17 11.84 -17.97
CA THR A 123 2.99 12.51 -18.55
C THR A 123 3.34 13.66 -19.52
N ARG A 124 4.62 14.03 -19.64
CA ARG A 124 5.12 15.08 -20.56
C ARG A 124 5.81 14.59 -21.84
N ARG A 125 5.76 13.29 -22.12
CA ARG A 125 6.14 12.72 -23.43
C ARG A 125 4.93 12.00 -24.03
N ARG A 126 4.00 12.79 -24.57
CA ARG A 126 3.21 12.40 -25.74
C ARG A 126 3.99 12.84 -26.97
#